data_AF-A0AA95MQ40-F1
#
_entry.id   AF-A0AA95MQ40-F1
#
_cell.length_a   1.000
_cell.length_b   1.000
_cell.length_c   1.000
_cell.angle_alpha   90.00
_cell.angle_beta   90.00
_cell.angle_gamma   90.00
#
_symmetry.space_group_name_H-M   'P 1'
#
loop_
_entity.id
_entity.type
_entity.pdbx_description
1 polymer ?
#
loop_
_entity_poly.entity_id
_entity_poly.type
_entity_poly.pdbx_seq_one_letter_code
_entity_poly.pdbx_strand_id
1 'polypeptide(L)'
;MNKKVLMLVTLFFLTAGNASAAKVTAVGGEKYEVKDQATKMFIYDTMQVWMHHSLVDYYHNKYQADSISWGEPKPEGIRIWIRQLGPSENDRIYTHLIKISLQRDEVIINDKKKIKTVDTFTYVVNARLLSLCPESGKSEKEFKLINSYHKVRP
;
A
#
# COMPACT_ATOMS: atom_id res chain seq x y z
N MET A 1 -42.39 -25.55 27.53
CA MET A 1 -41.97 -24.36 26.75
C MET A 1 -41.36 -23.35 27.73
N ASN A 2 -40.06 -23.04 27.58
CA ASN A 2 -39.24 -21.94 28.16
C ASN A 2 -37.77 -22.41 28.17
N LYS A 3 -37.01 -22.31 27.08
CA LYS A 3 -36.18 -21.17 26.62
C LYS A 3 -35.28 -20.55 27.71
N LYS A 4 -33.99 -20.85 27.57
CA LYS A 4 -32.80 -20.03 27.88
C LYS A 4 -32.42 -19.89 29.35
N VAL A 5 -31.29 -20.50 29.75
CA VAL A 5 -30.12 -19.74 30.21
C VAL A 5 -28.87 -20.54 29.81
N LEU A 6 -28.23 -20.04 28.76
CA LEU A 6 -26.91 -20.44 28.28
C LEU A 6 -25.89 -19.85 29.26
N MET A 7 -25.26 -20.70 30.07
CA MET A 7 -24.11 -20.33 30.88
C MET A 7 -22.89 -20.97 30.23
N LEU A 8 -22.21 -20.23 29.34
CA LEU A 8 -20.92 -20.63 28.79
C LEU A 8 -19.89 -19.54 29.09
N VAL A 9 -19.22 -19.77 30.22
CA VAL A 9 -17.79 -19.58 30.48
C VAL A 9 -17.08 -18.52 29.62
N THR A 10 -16.80 -17.41 30.29
CA THR A 10 -15.73 -16.45 29.99
C THR A 10 -14.41 -17.19 29.73
N LEU A 11 -13.83 -17.03 28.55
CA LEU A 11 -12.38 -17.15 28.39
C LEU A 11 -11.85 -16.05 27.48
N PHE A 12 -11.17 -15.12 28.15
CA PHE A 12 -10.22 -14.17 27.61
C PHE A 12 -9.39 -14.80 26.47
N PHE A 13 -9.49 -14.25 25.26
CA PHE A 13 -8.36 -14.22 24.34
C PHE A 13 -8.34 -12.90 23.57
N LEU A 14 -7.34 -12.11 23.94
CA LEU A 14 -6.51 -11.28 23.05
C LEU A 14 -7.18 -10.08 22.39
N THR A 15 -7.04 -8.96 23.11
CA THR A 15 -6.82 -7.62 22.56
C THR A 15 -5.75 -7.63 21.47
N ALA A 16 -6.13 -7.91 20.23
CA ALA A 16 -5.30 -7.64 19.07
C ALA A 16 -5.45 -6.17 18.67
N GLY A 17 -4.52 -5.36 19.17
CA GLY A 17 -3.98 -4.17 18.51
C GLY A 17 -4.98 -3.15 17.98
N ASN A 18 -5.27 -2.13 18.79
CA ASN A 18 -5.64 -0.81 18.30
C ASN A 18 -4.47 -0.23 17.48
N ALA A 19 -4.39 -0.54 16.19
CA ALA A 19 -3.81 0.40 15.24
C ALA A 19 -4.88 1.46 14.97
N SER A 20 -4.90 2.50 15.80
CA SER A 20 -5.62 3.73 15.47
C SER A 20 -5.01 4.28 14.19
N ALA A 21 -5.62 3.94 13.06
CA ALA A 21 -5.38 4.63 11.81
C ALA A 21 -5.85 6.07 12.05
N ALA A 22 -4.90 7.00 12.23
CA ALA A 22 -5.19 8.42 12.17
C ALA A 22 -6.01 8.64 10.90
N LYS A 23 -7.28 9.01 11.08
CA LYS A 23 -8.25 9.19 10.01
C LYS A 23 -7.82 10.44 9.26
N VAL A 24 -6.92 10.29 8.29
CA VAL A 24 -6.60 11.34 7.33
C VAL A 24 -7.87 11.51 6.51
N THR A 25 -8.72 12.43 6.93
CA THR A 25 -9.92 12.80 6.21
C THR A 25 -9.46 13.43 4.91
N ALA A 26 -9.58 12.69 3.81
CA ALA A 26 -9.35 13.22 2.49
C ALA A 26 -10.47 14.22 2.18
N VAL A 27 -10.26 15.48 2.54
CA VAL A 27 -11.16 16.59 2.20
C VAL A 27 -10.70 17.15 0.85
N GLY A 28 -11.56 17.13 -0.18
CA GLY A 28 -11.28 17.77 -1.48
C GLY A 28 -10.53 16.93 -2.52
N GLY A 29 -10.82 17.16 -3.81
CA GLY A 29 -10.19 16.55 -4.99
C GLY A 29 -10.90 15.30 -5.55
N GLU A 30 -11.24 15.29 -6.84
CA GLU A 30 -11.58 14.04 -7.53
C GLU A 30 -10.33 13.15 -7.59
N LYS A 31 -10.53 11.83 -7.55
CA LYS A 31 -9.45 10.86 -7.68
C LYS A 31 -9.15 10.68 -9.16
N TYR A 32 -8.00 11.14 -9.62
CA TYR A 32 -7.61 11.03 -11.02
C TYR A 32 -6.70 9.84 -11.24
N GLU A 33 -7.00 9.03 -12.25
CA GLU A 33 -6.09 7.98 -12.71
C GLU A 33 -5.01 8.59 -13.61
N VAL A 34 -3.75 8.32 -13.33
CA VAL A 34 -2.61 8.78 -14.14
C VAL A 34 -2.53 7.92 -15.40
N LYS A 35 -2.96 8.48 -16.53
CA LYS A 35 -2.96 7.80 -17.83
C LYS A 35 -1.66 7.96 -18.61
N ASP A 36 -0.98 9.09 -18.44
CA ASP A 36 0.31 9.35 -19.09
C ASP A 36 1.37 8.35 -18.61
N GLN A 37 2.04 7.69 -19.56
CA GLN A 37 2.96 6.60 -19.24
C GLN A 37 4.23 7.10 -18.55
N ALA A 38 4.80 8.22 -18.98
CA ALA A 38 6.03 8.75 -18.40
C ALA A 38 5.80 9.15 -16.94
N THR A 39 4.72 9.89 -16.67
CA THR A 39 4.32 10.29 -15.31
C THR A 39 4.02 9.08 -14.44
N LYS A 40 3.32 8.07 -14.98
CA LYS A 40 3.03 6.83 -14.26
C LYS A 40 4.31 6.09 -13.86
N MET A 41 5.25 5.92 -14.80
CA MET A 41 6.52 5.24 -14.52
C MET A 41 7.37 6.05 -13.54
N PHE A 42 7.42 7.38 -13.69
CA PHE A 42 8.13 8.25 -12.75
C PHE A 42 7.63 8.11 -11.30
N ILE A 43 6.30 8.11 -11.09
CA ILE A 43 5.72 7.90 -9.76
C ILE A 43 6.02 6.48 -9.26
N TYR A 44 5.89 5.48 -10.12
CA TYR A 44 6.21 4.09 -9.78
C TYR A 44 7.66 3.95 -9.32
N ASP A 45 8.61 4.41 -10.12
CA ASP A 45 10.05 4.31 -9.86
C ASP A 45 10.47 5.10 -8.62
N THR A 46 9.83 6.26 -8.40
CA THR A 46 10.03 7.02 -7.16
C THR A 46 9.60 6.22 -5.94
N MET A 47 8.46 5.51 -6.03
CA MET A 47 7.85 4.82 -4.90
C MET A 47 8.28 3.35 -4.75
N GLN A 48 9.00 2.79 -5.73
CA GLN A 48 9.19 1.35 -5.86
C GLN A 48 9.94 0.72 -4.69
N VAL A 49 10.92 1.43 -4.13
CA VAL A 49 11.76 0.92 -3.03
C VAL A 49 10.88 0.58 -1.82
N TRP A 50 9.98 1.47 -1.42
CA TRP A 50 9.09 1.25 -0.27
C TRP A 50 8.02 0.20 -0.53
N MET A 51 7.50 0.14 -1.77
CA MET A 51 6.60 -0.94 -2.16
C MET A 51 7.32 -2.29 -2.16
N HIS A 52 8.58 -2.35 -2.60
CA HIS A 52 9.38 -3.58 -2.59
C HIS A 52 9.54 -4.13 -1.18
N HIS A 53 9.95 -3.30 -0.22
CA HIS A 53 10.04 -3.72 1.19
C HIS A 53 8.71 -4.27 1.71
N SER A 54 7.61 -3.55 1.46
CA SER A 54 6.27 -4.00 1.89
C SER A 54 5.85 -5.33 1.27
N LEU A 55 6.22 -5.59 0.00
CA LEU A 55 5.93 -6.84 -0.70
C LEU A 55 6.77 -7.99 -0.16
N VAL A 56 8.07 -7.78 0.05
CA VAL A 56 8.99 -8.79 0.58
C VAL A 56 8.48 -9.27 1.93
N ASP A 57 8.23 -8.34 2.85
CA ASP A 57 7.73 -8.65 4.19
C ASP A 57 6.40 -9.41 4.13
N TYR A 58 5.46 -8.97 3.29
CA TYR A 58 4.17 -9.64 3.16
C TYR A 58 4.30 -11.08 2.65
N TYR A 59 5.05 -11.29 1.56
CA TYR A 59 5.14 -12.60 0.92
C TYR A 59 5.97 -13.59 1.73
N HIS A 60 7.05 -13.15 2.38
CA HIS A 60 7.80 -13.98 3.33
C HIS A 60 6.89 -14.45 4.47
N ASN A 61 6.18 -13.52 5.12
CA ASN A 61 5.32 -13.86 6.26
C ASN A 61 4.13 -14.75 5.87
N LYS A 62 3.46 -14.43 4.75
CA LYS A 62 2.28 -15.18 4.31
C LYS A 62 2.59 -16.63 3.92
N TYR A 63 3.74 -16.84 3.28
CA TYR A 63 4.10 -18.15 2.74
C TYR A 63 5.17 -18.88 3.54
N GLN A 64 5.70 -18.27 4.61
CA GLN A 64 6.85 -18.79 5.36
C GLN A 64 7.99 -19.13 4.39
N ALA A 65 8.29 -18.17 3.52
CA ALA A 65 9.23 -18.36 2.43
C ALA A 65 10.67 -18.05 2.87
N ASP A 66 11.63 -18.77 2.32
CA ASP A 66 13.06 -18.49 2.44
C ASP A 66 13.53 -17.59 1.30
N SER A 67 12.90 -17.70 0.12
CA SER A 67 13.18 -16.84 -1.04
C SER A 67 11.90 -16.36 -1.69
N ILE A 68 11.90 -15.09 -2.09
CA ILE A 68 10.87 -14.51 -2.94
C ILE A 68 11.54 -13.81 -4.12
N SER A 69 11.05 -14.05 -5.33
CA SER A 69 11.48 -13.31 -6.51
C SER A 69 10.29 -12.92 -7.38
N TRP A 70 10.45 -11.82 -8.10
CA TRP A 70 9.49 -11.34 -9.09
C TRP A 70 10.25 -10.49 -10.11
N GLY A 71 9.79 -10.51 -11.36
CA GLY A 71 10.28 -9.58 -12.38
C GLY A 71 9.76 -8.16 -12.17
N GLU A 72 10.18 -7.24 -13.03
CA GLU A 72 9.55 -5.92 -13.11
C GLU A 72 8.10 -6.03 -13.58
N PRO A 73 7.17 -5.26 -12.99
CA PRO A 73 5.79 -5.25 -13.47
C PRO A 73 5.74 -4.56 -14.84
N LYS A 74 4.97 -5.13 -15.77
CA LYS A 74 4.75 -4.49 -17.07
C LYS A 74 3.99 -3.16 -16.88
N PRO A 75 4.25 -2.13 -17.70
CA PRO A 75 3.57 -0.83 -17.59
C PRO A 75 2.04 -0.93 -17.58
N GLU A 76 1.44 -1.90 -18.28
CA GLU A 76 -0.01 -2.13 -18.33
C GLU A 76 -0.56 -2.70 -17.02
N GLY A 77 0.29 -3.38 -16.25
CA GLY A 77 -0.02 -3.92 -14.92
C GLY A 77 0.07 -2.87 -13.81
N ILE A 78 0.57 -1.67 -14.10
CA ILE A 78 0.69 -0.57 -13.14
C ILE A 78 -0.50 0.37 -13.32
N ARG A 79 -1.25 0.63 -12.24
CA ARG A 79 -2.30 1.66 -12.20
C ARG A 79 -2.06 2.59 -11.04
N ILE A 80 -2.08 3.89 -11.30
CA ILE A 80 -1.81 4.92 -10.30
C ILE A 80 -2.98 5.89 -10.26
N TRP A 81 -3.42 6.22 -9.06
CA TRP A 81 -4.37 7.30 -8.83
C TRP A 81 -3.78 8.31 -7.88
N ILE A 82 -3.96 9.59 -8.20
CA ILE A 82 -3.52 10.71 -7.36
C ILE A 82 -4.72 11.56 -6.98
N ARG A 83 -4.71 12.05 -5.75
CA ARG A 83 -5.69 12.99 -5.22
C ARG A 83 -4.97 13.99 -4.34
N GLN A 84 -5.18 15.28 -4.58
CA GLN A 84 -4.70 16.32 -3.68
C GLN A 84 -5.50 16.26 -2.37
N LEU A 85 -4.80 16.41 -1.25
CA LEU A 85 -5.41 16.56 0.07
C LEU A 85 -5.71 18.03 0.30
N GLY A 86 -6.90 18.33 0.80
CA GLY A 86 -7.25 19.67 1.26
C GLY A 86 -6.38 20.09 2.47
N PRO A 87 -6.40 21.38 2.83
CA PRO A 87 -5.68 21.86 4.00
C PRO A 87 -6.15 21.11 5.25
N SER A 88 -5.24 20.38 5.90
CA SER A 88 -5.50 19.75 7.19
C SER A 88 -4.94 20.63 8.30
N GLU A 89 -5.66 20.75 9.41
CA GLU A 89 -5.23 21.59 10.54
C GLU A 89 -4.00 21.03 11.27
N ASN A 90 -3.68 19.74 11.12
CA ASN A 90 -2.71 19.05 11.97
C ASN A 90 -1.51 18.38 11.27
N ASP A 91 -1.46 18.27 9.94
CA ASP A 91 -0.30 17.72 9.25
C ASP A 91 -0.07 18.43 7.91
N ARG A 92 0.71 19.52 7.93
CA ARG A 92 1.16 20.25 6.73
C ARG A 92 2.21 19.49 5.91
N ILE A 93 2.59 18.28 6.35
CA ILE A 93 3.67 17.51 5.75
C ILE A 93 3.17 16.73 4.53
N TYR A 94 1.92 16.27 4.52
CA TYR A 94 1.36 15.51 3.40
C TYR A 94 0.39 16.35 2.58
N THR A 95 0.53 16.25 1.26
CA THR A 95 -0.20 17.10 0.30
C THR A 95 -1.03 16.28 -0.68
N HIS A 96 -0.69 15.00 -0.89
CA HIS A 96 -1.34 14.13 -1.85
C HIS A 96 -1.56 12.74 -1.28
N LEU A 97 -2.63 12.10 -1.73
CA LEU A 97 -2.86 10.67 -1.59
C LEU A 97 -2.55 10.00 -2.93
N ILE A 98 -1.68 9.00 -2.91
CA ILE A 98 -1.33 8.20 -4.09
C ILE A 98 -1.72 6.76 -3.83
N LYS A 99 -2.55 6.20 -4.71
CA LYS A 99 -2.87 4.78 -4.74
C LYS A 99 -2.14 4.14 -5.92
N ILE A 100 -1.35 3.10 -5.66
CA ILE A 100 -0.64 2.33 -6.69
C ILE A 100 -1.17 0.90 -6.64
N SER A 101 -1.59 0.37 -7.79
CA SER A 101 -1.96 -1.03 -7.96
C SER A 101 -0.98 -1.67 -8.93
N LEU A 102 -0.35 -2.77 -8.50
CA LEU A 102 0.61 -3.57 -9.25
C LEU A 102 -0.01 -4.93 -9.53
N GLN A 103 -0.27 -5.20 -10.80
CA GLN A 103 -0.66 -6.52 -11.27
C GLN A 103 0.59 -7.26 -11.73
N ARG A 104 0.88 -8.40 -11.09
CA ARG A 104 2.00 -9.27 -11.46
C ARG A 104 1.48 -10.59 -11.98
N ASP A 105 2.05 -11.05 -13.07
CA ASP A 105 1.73 -12.37 -13.62
C ASP A 105 2.58 -13.47 -12.99
N GLU A 106 3.67 -13.11 -12.32
CA GLU A 106 4.55 -14.04 -11.65
C GLU A 106 5.18 -13.42 -10.39
N VAL A 107 4.88 -14.04 -9.24
CA VAL A 107 5.65 -13.96 -8.00
C VAL A 107 6.05 -15.39 -7.67
N ILE A 108 7.35 -15.62 -7.51
CA ILE A 108 7.95 -16.94 -7.27
C ILE A 108 8.30 -17.05 -5.79
N ILE A 109 7.74 -18.07 -5.13
CA ILE A 109 7.94 -18.38 -3.72
C ILE A 109 8.82 -19.65 -3.63
N ASN A 110 9.94 -19.57 -2.91
CA ASN A 110 10.90 -20.67 -2.70
C ASN A 110 11.32 -21.36 -4.00
N ASP A 111 11.43 -20.61 -5.10
CA ASP A 111 11.77 -21.07 -6.46
C ASP A 111 10.87 -22.21 -7.00
N LYS A 112 9.72 -22.44 -6.37
CA LYS A 112 8.82 -23.58 -6.66
C LYS A 112 7.43 -23.11 -7.03
N LYS A 113 6.85 -22.23 -6.22
CA LYS A 113 5.45 -21.83 -6.36
C LYS A 113 5.34 -20.49 -7.07
N LYS A 114 4.68 -20.49 -8.22
CA LYS A 114 4.38 -19.28 -9.01
C LYS A 114 2.95 -18.84 -8.75
N ILE A 115 2.75 -17.58 -8.42
CA ILE A 115 1.42 -16.99 -8.20
C ILE A 115 1.25 -15.71 -9.01
N LYS A 116 0.03 -15.46 -9.48
CA LYS A 116 -0.40 -14.18 -10.04
C LYS A 116 -0.94 -13.31 -8.92
N THR A 117 -0.62 -12.02 -8.92
CA THR A 117 -1.00 -11.13 -7.82
C THR A 117 -1.56 -9.81 -8.33
N VAL A 118 -2.36 -9.17 -7.48
CA VAL A 118 -2.68 -7.74 -7.54
C VAL A 118 -2.44 -7.18 -6.16
N ASP A 119 -1.45 -6.31 -6.07
CA ASP A 119 -1.01 -5.67 -4.85
C ASP A 119 -1.33 -4.18 -4.94
N THR A 120 -1.94 -3.63 -3.90
CA THR A 120 -2.39 -2.25 -3.87
C THR A 120 -1.82 -1.55 -2.66
N PHE A 121 -1.26 -0.37 -2.86
CA PHE A 121 -0.69 0.48 -1.82
C PHE A 121 -1.36 1.83 -1.86
N THR A 122 -1.71 2.37 -0.70
CA THR A 122 -2.18 3.75 -0.57
C THR A 122 -1.22 4.50 0.33
N TYR A 123 -0.60 5.54 -0.21
CA TYR A 123 0.32 6.42 0.49
C TYR A 123 -0.30 7.81 0.63
N VAL A 124 0.06 8.49 1.71
CA VAL A 124 0.07 9.96 1.73
C VAL A 124 1.50 10.42 1.49
N VAL A 125 1.67 11.44 0.67
CA VAL A 125 2.99 11.96 0.26
C VAL A 125 3.02 13.48 0.29
N ASN A 126 4.19 14.04 0.56
CA ASN A 126 4.52 15.41 0.21
C ASN A 126 4.84 15.46 -1.30
N ALA A 127 4.27 16.42 -2.03
CA ALA A 127 4.52 16.57 -3.47
C ALA A 127 6.01 16.82 -3.78
N ARG A 128 6.77 17.38 -2.82
CA ARG A 128 8.22 17.58 -2.95
C ARG A 128 8.99 16.26 -3.14
N LEU A 129 8.45 15.14 -2.66
CA LEU A 129 9.01 13.82 -2.91
C LEU A 129 8.99 13.45 -4.40
N LEU A 130 7.98 13.93 -5.13
CA LEU A 130 7.84 13.76 -6.58
C LEU A 130 8.60 14.83 -7.37
N SER A 131 9.41 15.67 -6.71
CA SER A 131 10.27 16.63 -7.40
C SER A 131 11.43 15.93 -8.08
N LEU A 132 11.74 16.37 -9.31
CA LEU A 132 12.95 15.97 -10.03
C LEU A 132 14.21 16.65 -9.49
N CYS A 133 14.08 17.66 -8.62
CA CYS A 133 15.21 18.38 -8.07
C CYS A 133 15.89 17.58 -6.95
N PRO A 134 17.19 17.22 -7.08
CA PRO A 134 17.91 16.40 -6.09
C PRO A 134 18.10 17.09 -4.73
N GLU A 135 17.99 18.42 -4.67
CA GLU A 135 18.08 19.22 -3.44
C GLU A 135 16.88 19.04 -2.49
N SER A 136 15.82 18.33 -2.89
CA SER A 136 14.65 18.12 -2.03
C SER A 136 14.89 17.15 -0.87
N GLY A 137 16.03 16.46 -0.83
CA GLY A 137 16.40 15.60 0.30
C GLY A 137 15.31 14.58 0.63
N LYS A 138 15.01 13.70 -0.34
CA LYS A 138 13.97 12.65 -0.23
C LYS A 138 14.09 11.96 1.13
N SER A 139 13.15 12.24 2.02
CA SER A 139 13.19 11.73 3.39
C SER A 139 12.03 10.80 3.63
N GLU A 140 12.24 9.77 4.44
CA GLU A 140 11.16 8.87 4.91
C GLU A 140 10.03 9.63 5.65
N LYS A 141 10.30 10.88 6.08
CA LYS A 141 9.30 11.76 6.69
C LYS A 141 8.30 12.35 5.68
N GLU A 142 8.58 12.26 4.38
CA GLU A 142 7.78 12.87 3.32
C GLU A 142 6.72 11.92 2.73
N PHE A 143 6.66 10.67 3.18
CA PHE A 143 5.57 9.77 2.82
C PHE A 143 5.19 8.85 3.99
N LYS A 144 3.97 8.33 3.93
CA LYS A 144 3.48 7.33 4.88
C LYS A 144 2.53 6.36 4.19
N LEU A 145 2.75 5.06 4.40
CA LEU A 145 1.81 4.04 3.99
C LEU A 145 0.56 4.12 4.87
N ILE A 146 -0.59 4.34 4.25
CA ILE A 146 -1.90 4.34 4.93
C ILE A 146 -2.45 2.93 5.00
N ASN A 147 -2.39 2.20 3.88
CA ASN A 147 -2.77 0.80 3.82
C ASN A 147 -2.11 0.09 2.64
N SER A 148 -2.01 -1.23 2.76
CA SER A 148 -1.73 -2.13 1.66
C SER A 148 -2.79 -3.23 1.61
N TYR A 149 -3.09 -3.70 0.41
CA TYR A 149 -3.99 -4.82 0.16
C TYR A 149 -3.37 -5.75 -0.89
N HIS A 150 -3.34 -7.03 -0.58
CA HIS A 150 -2.63 -8.03 -1.37
C HIS A 150 -3.57 -9.17 -1.74
N LYS A 151 -3.72 -9.44 -3.04
CA LYS A 151 -4.63 -10.46 -3.56
C LYS A 151 -3.94 -11.39 -4.53
N VAL A 152 -4.09 -12.68 -4.29
CA VAL A 152 -3.72 -13.72 -5.27
C VAL A 152 -4.84 -13.81 -6.30
N ARG A 153 -4.46 -13.82 -7.59
CA ARG A 153 -5.39 -14.00 -8.70
C ARG A 153 -5.50 -15.49 -9.08
N PRO A 154 -6.66 -15.93 -9.60
CA PRO A 154 -6.80 -17.24 -10.22
C PRO A 154 -5.80 -17.47 -11.37
#